data_AF-A0A7C3L7A9-F1
#
_entry.id   AF-A0A7C3L7A9-F1
#
_cell.length_a   1.000
_cell.length_b   1.000
_cell.length_c   1.000
_cell.angle_alpha   90.00
_cell.angle_beta   90.00
_cell.angle_gamma   90.00
#
_symmetry.space_group_name_H-M   'P 1'
#
loop_
_entity.id
_entity.type
_entity.pdbx_description
1 polymer ?
#
loop_
_entity_poly.entity_id
_entity_poly.type
_entity_poly.pdbx_seq_one_letter_code
_entity_poly.pdbx_strand_id
1 'polypeptide(L)'
;MQKVFEELTTAFRKQDGVLSEEKYKQIAMKYTTLLEDSDTIFILLQASGYPIIYENDAYKLETCFTSYEHQKYCVIDIETNGSKPGTSQVIEIGAVMLQNGEVIDRYETFVECAFLPEYITKITGIEPEDLIGAPTRKEALIGLRHFMEDAIFVAHNADFDYTFLNASFERFGLGNIGNPKLCTIDLARRTFESERYGLAYLIDTLDIKTATHHRAFSDAVCAAKVMEKSLETIPQYVRTADELLQFSKSSKKERRLKKEKN
;
A
#
# COMPACT_ATOMS: atom_id res chain seq x y z
N MET A 1 0.85 -15.23 7.53
CA MET A 1 1.60 -14.04 7.99
C MET A 1 0.71 -12.86 8.38
N GLN A 2 -0.44 -12.63 7.74
CA GLN A 2 -1.29 -11.44 8.01
C GLN A 2 -1.55 -11.12 9.50
N LYS A 3 -1.96 -12.11 10.30
CA LYS A 3 -2.21 -11.92 11.75
C LYS A 3 -0.97 -11.48 12.52
N VAL A 4 0.21 -11.92 12.09
CA VAL A 4 1.49 -11.53 12.71
C VAL A 4 1.76 -10.04 12.45
N PHE A 5 1.57 -9.55 11.21
CA PHE A 5 1.70 -8.12 10.91
C PHE A 5 0.78 -7.25 11.78
N GLU A 6 -0.48 -7.64 11.92
CA GLU A 6 -1.49 -6.90 12.68
C GLU A 6 -1.16 -6.86 14.18
N GLU A 7 -0.80 -8.00 14.77
CA GLU A 7 -0.43 -8.08 16.18
C GLU A 7 0.88 -7.35 16.49
N LEU A 8 1.90 -7.49 15.64
CA LEU A 8 3.15 -6.76 15.78
C LEU A 8 2.92 -5.26 15.68
N THR A 9 2.20 -4.78 14.65
CA THR A 9 1.92 -3.35 14.46
C THR A 9 1.18 -2.78 15.67
N THR A 10 0.22 -3.53 16.21
CA THR A 10 -0.51 -3.14 17.43
C THR A 10 0.40 -3.11 18.65
N ALA A 11 1.31 -4.06 18.78
CA ALA A 11 2.25 -4.13 19.89
C ALA A 11 3.29 -3.00 19.83
N PHE A 12 3.88 -2.74 18.66
CA PHE A 12 4.79 -1.62 18.43
C PHE A 12 4.15 -0.29 18.80
N ARG A 13 2.93 -0.01 18.29
CA ARG A 13 2.21 1.23 18.63
C ARG A 13 1.91 1.41 20.12
N LYS A 14 1.80 0.32 20.88
CA LYS A 14 1.59 0.36 22.33
C LYS A 14 2.89 0.59 23.13
N GLN A 15 4.03 0.42 22.48
CA GLN A 15 5.37 0.47 23.06
C GLN A 15 6.24 1.49 22.30
N ASP A 16 5.61 2.57 21.82
CA ASP A 16 6.27 3.70 21.12
C ASP A 16 7.22 3.28 19.98
N GLY A 17 6.81 2.25 19.22
CA GLY A 17 7.53 1.75 18.07
C GLY A 17 8.64 0.74 18.38
N VAL A 18 8.86 0.36 19.65
CA VAL A 18 9.95 -0.53 20.08
C VAL A 18 9.41 -1.79 20.76
N LEU A 19 9.97 -2.96 20.46
CA LEU A 19 9.68 -4.21 21.16
C LEU A 19 10.97 -4.88 21.63
N SER A 20 10.93 -5.45 22.84
CA SER A 20 11.98 -6.35 23.30
C SER A 20 11.97 -7.64 22.50
N GLU A 21 13.11 -8.34 22.48
CA GLU A 21 13.24 -9.65 21.82
C GLU A 21 12.22 -10.66 22.33
N GLU A 22 12.02 -10.74 23.65
CA GLU A 22 11.02 -11.63 24.26
C GLU A 22 9.61 -11.33 23.74
N LYS A 23 9.24 -10.05 23.65
CA LYS A 23 7.90 -9.66 23.22
C LYS A 23 7.69 -9.90 21.74
N TYR A 24 8.70 -9.63 20.91
CA TYR A 24 8.70 -9.98 19.50
C TYR A 24 8.51 -11.49 19.30
N LYS A 25 9.35 -12.32 19.94
CA LYS A 25 9.28 -13.79 19.83
C LYS A 25 7.91 -14.33 20.21
N GLN A 26 7.33 -13.81 21.30
CA GLN A 26 5.99 -14.18 21.76
C GLN A 26 4.92 -13.97 20.66
N ILE A 27 4.99 -12.87 19.92
CA ILE A 27 4.01 -12.53 18.89
C ILE A 27 4.33 -13.27 17.58
N ALA A 28 5.58 -13.23 17.15
CA ALA A 28 6.05 -13.84 15.91
C ALA A 28 5.72 -15.33 15.86
N MET A 29 6.02 -16.07 16.94
CA MET A 29 5.85 -17.51 17.00
C MET A 29 4.41 -17.97 17.30
N LYS A 30 3.47 -17.05 17.56
CA LYS A 30 2.10 -17.39 17.97
C LYS A 30 1.30 -18.13 16.89
N TYR A 31 1.62 -17.85 15.62
CA TYR A 31 0.88 -18.35 14.46
C TYR A 31 1.73 -19.20 13.52
N THR A 32 2.96 -19.53 13.90
CA THR A 32 3.85 -20.34 13.08
C THR A 32 3.68 -21.81 13.35
N THR A 33 4.07 -22.62 12.36
CA THR A 33 4.15 -24.07 12.52
C THR A 33 5.46 -24.46 13.19
N LEU A 34 5.58 -25.71 13.64
CA LEU A 34 6.72 -26.27 14.39
C LEU A 34 8.11 -26.11 13.73
N LEU A 35 8.20 -25.61 12.50
CA LEU A 35 9.41 -25.59 11.67
C LEU A 35 10.04 -24.20 11.47
N GLU A 36 9.41 -23.12 11.94
CA GLU A 36 9.90 -21.74 11.75
C GLU A 36 10.36 -21.14 13.08
N ASP A 37 11.62 -20.74 13.16
CA ASP A 37 12.16 -19.95 14.28
C ASP A 37 11.86 -18.44 14.13
N SER A 38 12.11 -17.68 15.20
CA SER A 38 11.85 -16.24 15.22
C SER A 38 12.62 -15.43 14.18
N ASP A 39 13.79 -15.92 13.79
CA ASP A 39 14.74 -15.21 12.93
C ASP A 39 14.33 -15.42 11.47
N THR A 40 13.88 -16.63 11.14
CA THR A 40 13.22 -16.94 9.87
C THR A 40 11.98 -16.08 9.69
N ILE A 41 11.14 -15.96 10.72
CA ILE A 41 9.95 -15.08 10.67
C ILE A 41 10.36 -13.63 10.45
N PHE A 42 11.42 -13.16 11.11
CA PHE A 42 11.92 -11.80 10.93
C PHE A 42 12.30 -11.51 9.47
N ILE A 43 13.04 -12.42 8.85
CA ILE A 43 13.41 -12.31 7.43
C ILE A 43 12.17 -12.34 6.53
N LEU A 44 11.20 -13.22 6.81
CA LEU A 44 9.96 -13.30 6.05
C LEU A 44 9.11 -12.02 6.18
N LEU A 45 9.09 -11.40 7.37
CA LEU A 45 8.43 -10.10 7.58
C LEU A 45 9.05 -9.04 6.66
N GLN A 46 10.38 -8.91 6.69
CA GLN A 46 11.10 -7.96 5.85
C GLN A 46 10.91 -8.24 4.35
N ALA A 47 11.02 -9.50 3.94
CA ALA A 47 10.80 -9.92 2.55
C ALA A 47 9.36 -9.66 2.07
N SER A 48 8.39 -9.64 2.99
CA SER A 48 7.00 -9.24 2.72
C SER A 48 6.80 -7.72 2.68
N GLY A 49 7.83 -6.91 2.89
CA GLY A 49 7.77 -5.45 2.92
C GLY A 49 7.30 -4.87 4.26
N TYR A 50 7.31 -5.65 5.34
CA TYR A 50 7.03 -5.12 6.68
C TYR A 50 8.26 -4.36 7.20
N PRO A 51 8.15 -3.06 7.54
CA PRO A 51 9.29 -2.18 7.86
C PRO A 51 9.77 -2.41 9.30
N ILE A 52 10.12 -3.65 9.62
CA ILE A 52 10.70 -4.05 10.89
C ILE A 52 12.22 -4.09 10.77
N ILE A 53 12.88 -3.50 11.75
CA ILE A 53 14.34 -3.53 11.87
C ILE A 53 14.73 -4.04 13.26
N TYR A 54 15.96 -4.53 13.39
CA TYR A 54 16.55 -4.91 14.66
C TYR A 54 17.80 -4.06 14.89
N GLU A 55 17.79 -3.25 15.93
CA GLU A 55 18.86 -2.29 16.23
C GLU A 55 18.90 -1.98 17.73
N ASN A 56 20.10 -1.88 18.31
CA ASN A 56 20.30 -1.62 19.74
C ASN A 56 19.54 -2.62 20.64
N ASP A 57 19.69 -3.92 20.33
CA ASP A 57 19.08 -5.05 21.05
C ASP A 57 17.54 -5.02 21.15
N ALA A 58 16.89 -4.30 20.22
CA ALA A 58 15.44 -4.19 20.16
C ALA A 58 14.91 -4.25 18.72
N TYR A 59 13.70 -4.75 18.57
CA TYR A 59 12.96 -4.65 17.32
C TYR A 59 12.27 -3.30 17.26
N LYS A 60 12.25 -2.68 16.08
CA LYS A 60 11.60 -1.39 15.83
C LYS A 60 10.72 -1.46 14.60
N LEU A 61 9.59 -0.75 14.65
CA LEU A 61 8.78 -0.46 13.47
C LEU A 61 9.23 0.89 12.91
N GLU A 62 9.89 0.88 11.76
CA GLU A 62 10.59 2.05 11.23
C GLU A 62 9.65 3.25 10.98
N THR A 63 8.40 2.99 10.58
CA THR A 63 7.38 4.03 10.38
C THR A 63 7.07 4.85 11.62
N CYS A 64 7.37 4.34 12.83
CA CYS A 64 7.23 5.09 14.07
C CYS A 64 8.35 6.14 14.28
N PHE A 65 9.42 6.09 13.50
CA PHE A 65 10.60 6.96 13.63
C PHE A 65 10.87 7.79 12.36
N THR A 66 10.40 7.32 11.20
CA THR A 66 10.52 8.04 9.93
C THR A 66 9.49 9.16 9.84
N SER A 67 9.94 10.38 9.55
CA SER A 67 9.03 11.49 9.23
C SER A 67 8.16 11.12 8.03
N TYR A 68 6.87 11.44 8.07
CA TYR A 68 5.98 11.16 6.95
C TYR A 68 6.43 11.86 5.65
N GLU A 69 7.17 12.98 5.74
CA GLU A 69 7.69 13.69 4.57
C GLU A 69 8.83 12.91 3.88
N HIS A 70 9.64 12.19 4.65
CA HIS A 70 10.82 11.46 4.16
C HIS A 70 10.52 9.98 3.85
N GLN A 71 9.31 9.53 4.19
CA GLN A 71 8.86 8.16 3.97
C GLN A 71 8.71 7.88 2.47
N LYS A 72 9.09 6.67 2.06
CA LYS A 72 8.77 6.15 0.73
C LYS A 72 7.32 5.70 0.66
N TYR A 73 6.62 6.13 -0.39
CA TYR A 73 5.25 5.71 -0.71
C TYR A 73 5.21 5.10 -2.10
N CYS A 74 4.76 3.84 -2.20
CA CYS A 74 4.50 3.19 -3.47
C CYS A 74 3.00 3.34 -3.79
N VAL A 75 2.67 4.31 -4.63
CA VAL A 75 1.29 4.53 -5.08
C VAL A 75 1.02 3.60 -6.25
N ILE A 76 0.02 2.74 -6.11
CA ILE A 76 -0.30 1.64 -7.02
C ILE A 76 -1.74 1.77 -7.46
N ASP A 77 -1.97 1.42 -8.72
CA ASP A 77 -3.27 1.13 -9.28
C ASP A 77 -3.14 -0.13 -10.17
N ILE A 78 -4.21 -0.90 -10.29
CA ILE A 78 -4.25 -2.12 -11.11
C ILE A 78 -5.48 -2.15 -12.01
N GLU A 79 -5.29 -2.69 -13.20
CA GLU A 79 -6.41 -3.15 -14.02
C GLU A 79 -6.55 -4.66 -13.92
N THR A 80 -7.78 -5.15 -14.00
CA THR A 80 -8.10 -6.57 -13.81
C THR A 80 -9.04 -7.08 -14.89
N ASN A 81 -8.99 -8.37 -15.22
CA ASN A 81 -9.94 -8.97 -16.18
C ASN A 81 -11.32 -9.28 -15.57
N GLY A 82 -11.64 -8.70 -14.41
CA GLY A 82 -12.90 -8.84 -13.69
C GLY A 82 -12.77 -8.49 -12.21
N SER A 83 -13.89 -8.39 -11.50
CA SER A 83 -13.94 -7.75 -10.17
C SER A 83 -13.67 -8.65 -8.96
N LYS A 84 -13.34 -9.94 -9.14
CA LYS A 84 -13.18 -10.89 -8.03
C LYS A 84 -11.75 -11.44 -7.91
N PRO A 85 -10.99 -11.16 -6.83
CA PRO A 85 -9.61 -11.63 -6.64
C PRO A 85 -9.40 -13.14 -6.79
N GLY A 86 -10.40 -13.96 -6.43
CA GLY A 86 -10.31 -15.41 -6.50
C GLY A 86 -10.41 -16.00 -7.91
N THR A 87 -11.12 -15.32 -8.81
CA THR A 87 -11.46 -15.85 -10.16
C THR A 87 -10.95 -14.98 -11.30
N SER A 88 -10.60 -13.73 -11.01
CA SER A 88 -10.02 -12.76 -11.94
C SER A 88 -8.53 -12.61 -11.67
N GLN A 89 -7.84 -11.92 -12.57
CA GLN A 89 -6.41 -11.63 -12.46
C GLN A 89 -6.12 -10.17 -12.83
N VAL A 90 -4.99 -9.69 -12.34
CA VAL A 90 -4.37 -8.44 -12.77
C VAL A 90 -3.92 -8.57 -14.23
N ILE A 91 -4.18 -7.52 -15.02
CA ILE A 91 -3.79 -7.40 -16.44
C ILE A 91 -2.90 -6.19 -16.70
N GLU A 92 -2.86 -5.22 -15.79
CA GLU A 92 -1.95 -4.08 -15.82
C GLU A 92 -1.61 -3.69 -14.39
N ILE A 93 -0.35 -3.30 -14.15
CA ILE A 93 0.12 -2.72 -12.90
C ILE A 93 0.75 -1.38 -13.23
N GLY A 94 0.30 -0.34 -12.57
CA GLY A 94 0.92 0.97 -12.59
C GLY A 94 1.31 1.39 -11.19
N ALA A 95 2.56 1.81 -11.01
CA ALA A 95 3.04 2.29 -9.73
C ALA A 95 4.05 3.43 -9.87
N VAL A 96 4.00 4.36 -8.92
CA VAL A 96 5.01 5.40 -8.73
C VAL A 96 5.56 5.35 -7.31
N MET A 97 6.88 5.48 -7.21
CA MET A 97 7.55 5.63 -5.92
C MET A 97 7.71 7.12 -5.63
N LEU A 98 7.17 7.56 -4.50
CA LEU A 98 7.31 8.92 -3.99
C LEU A 98 8.25 8.94 -2.79
N GLN A 99 9.11 9.95 -2.71
CA GLN A 99 9.87 10.27 -1.51
C GLN A 99 10.15 11.77 -1.49
N ASN A 100 10.06 12.41 -0.31
CA ASN A 100 10.28 13.87 -0.16
C ASN A 100 9.36 14.73 -1.05
N GLY A 101 8.15 14.24 -1.34
CA GLY A 101 7.20 14.92 -2.23
C GLY A 101 7.51 14.79 -3.72
N GLU A 102 8.55 14.04 -4.11
CA GLU A 102 8.94 13.87 -5.52
C GLU A 102 8.76 12.42 -5.98
N VAL A 103 8.45 12.24 -7.27
CA VAL A 103 8.48 10.92 -7.91
C VAL A 103 9.93 10.54 -8.16
N ILE A 104 10.40 9.46 -7.51
CA ILE A 104 11.79 8.99 -7.62
C ILE A 104 11.94 7.77 -8.52
N ASP A 105 10.85 7.01 -8.75
CA ASP A 105 10.86 5.84 -9.63
C ASP A 105 9.44 5.49 -10.12
N ARG A 106 9.36 4.64 -11.15
CA ARG A 106 8.09 4.15 -11.70
C ARG A 106 8.17 2.67 -12.09
N TYR A 107 7.05 1.97 -11.96
CA TYR A 107 6.87 0.62 -12.44
C TYR A 107 5.56 0.52 -13.22
N GLU A 108 5.64 0.12 -14.48
CA GLU A 108 4.49 -0.01 -15.37
C GLU A 108 4.66 -1.29 -16.19
N THR A 109 3.67 -2.17 -16.14
CA THR A 109 3.69 -3.41 -16.92
C THR A 109 2.29 -3.89 -17.22
N PHE A 110 2.09 -4.40 -18.43
CA PHE A 110 1.00 -5.34 -18.69
C PHE A 110 1.29 -6.69 -18.03
N VAL A 111 0.27 -7.52 -17.91
CA VAL A 111 0.37 -8.88 -17.39
C VAL A 111 -0.36 -9.81 -18.35
N GLU A 112 0.31 -10.89 -18.76
CA GLU A 112 -0.27 -11.83 -19.70
C GLU A 112 -1.65 -12.33 -19.22
N CYS A 113 -2.60 -12.45 -20.15
CA CYS A 113 -3.94 -12.88 -19.83
C CYS A 113 -4.50 -13.77 -20.93
N ALA A 114 -4.87 -15.01 -20.59
CA ALA A 114 -5.41 -15.96 -21.56
C ALA A 114 -6.80 -15.58 -22.09
N PHE A 115 -7.57 -14.79 -21.32
CA PHE A 115 -8.89 -14.34 -21.72
C PHE A 115 -9.21 -12.97 -21.12
N LEU A 116 -9.47 -12.01 -22.01
CA LEU A 116 -9.90 -10.66 -21.69
C LEU A 116 -11.35 -10.47 -22.15
N PRO A 117 -12.31 -10.28 -21.22
CA PRO A 117 -13.69 -10.00 -21.60
C PRO A 117 -13.82 -8.65 -22.32
N GLU A 118 -14.65 -8.58 -23.37
CA GLU A 118 -14.85 -7.36 -24.17
C GLU A 118 -15.29 -6.14 -23.33
N TYR A 119 -16.06 -6.37 -22.26
CA TYR A 119 -16.48 -5.29 -21.36
C TYR A 119 -15.31 -4.67 -20.58
N ILE A 120 -14.23 -5.42 -20.33
CA ILE A 120 -13.02 -4.88 -19.69
C ILE A 120 -12.28 -4.00 -20.68
N THR A 121 -12.08 -4.44 -21.92
CA THR A 121 -11.50 -3.61 -22.99
C THR A 121 -12.24 -2.28 -23.16
N LYS A 122 -13.57 -2.28 -23.05
CA LYS A 122 -14.37 -1.03 -23.11
C LYS A 122 -14.12 -0.06 -21.94
N ILE A 123 -13.69 -0.57 -20.79
CA ILE A 123 -13.43 0.23 -19.59
C ILE A 123 -11.98 0.72 -19.58
N THR A 124 -11.04 -0.18 -19.83
CA THR A 124 -9.60 0.07 -19.65
C THR A 124 -8.88 0.46 -20.94
N GLY A 125 -9.50 0.22 -22.09
CA GLY A 125 -8.87 0.38 -23.40
C GLY A 125 -7.79 -0.67 -23.70
N ILE A 126 -7.57 -1.65 -22.82
CA ILE A 126 -6.61 -2.74 -23.02
C ILE A 126 -7.20 -3.74 -24.01
N GLU A 127 -6.49 -4.01 -25.10
CA GLU A 127 -6.84 -4.99 -26.10
C GLU A 127 -6.11 -6.32 -25.84
N PRO A 128 -6.63 -7.48 -26.27
CA PRO A 128 -5.95 -8.77 -26.12
C PRO A 128 -4.51 -8.76 -26.64
N GLU A 129 -4.24 -7.99 -27.70
CA GLU A 129 -2.95 -7.84 -28.35
C GLU A 129 -1.90 -7.18 -27.44
N ASP A 130 -2.32 -6.26 -26.55
CA ASP A 130 -1.43 -5.60 -25.57
C ASP A 130 -0.86 -6.60 -24.55
N LEU A 131 -1.57 -7.73 -24.35
CA LEU A 131 -1.25 -8.74 -23.34
C LEU A 131 -0.41 -9.90 -23.92
N ILE A 132 -0.21 -9.93 -25.25
CA ILE A 132 0.59 -10.96 -25.91
C ILE A 132 2.08 -10.69 -25.65
N GLY A 133 2.75 -11.66 -25.01
CA GLY A 133 4.18 -11.54 -24.69
C GLY A 133 4.48 -10.61 -23.51
N ALA A 134 3.45 -10.08 -22.84
CA ALA A 134 3.60 -9.41 -21.56
C ALA A 134 4.15 -10.40 -20.50
N PRO A 135 4.79 -9.90 -19.42
CA PRO A 135 5.27 -10.75 -18.34
C PRO A 135 4.19 -11.67 -17.77
N THR A 136 4.60 -12.85 -17.31
CA THR A 136 3.72 -13.73 -16.56
C THR A 136 3.26 -13.03 -15.28
N ARG A 137 2.11 -13.42 -14.74
CA ARG A 137 1.63 -12.91 -13.44
C ARG A 137 2.71 -13.00 -12.34
N LYS A 138 3.45 -14.10 -12.30
CA LYS A 138 4.47 -14.31 -11.29
C LYS A 138 5.63 -13.33 -11.46
N GLU A 139 6.10 -13.12 -12.69
CA GLU A 139 7.17 -12.17 -12.99
C GLU A 139 6.74 -10.73 -12.67
N ALA A 140 5.54 -10.33 -13.07
CA ALA A 140 5.00 -9.00 -12.80
C ALA A 140 4.87 -8.73 -11.28
N LEU A 141 4.45 -9.72 -10.48
CA LEU A 141 4.37 -9.61 -9.02
C LEU A 141 5.75 -9.62 -8.35
N ILE A 142 6.72 -10.38 -8.86
CA ILE A 142 8.11 -10.33 -8.38
C ILE A 142 8.71 -8.95 -8.64
N GLY A 143 8.52 -8.40 -9.84
CA GLY A 143 8.92 -7.03 -10.18
C GLY A 143 8.29 -6.01 -9.24
N LEU A 144 6.98 -6.11 -9.00
CA LEU A 144 6.28 -5.23 -8.06
C LEU A 144 6.79 -5.39 -6.62
N ARG A 145 7.08 -6.61 -6.14
CA ARG A 145 7.65 -6.85 -4.80
C ARG A 145 8.98 -6.11 -4.63
N HIS A 146 9.86 -6.22 -5.62
CA HIS A 146 11.15 -5.57 -5.60
C HIS A 146 11.01 -4.05 -5.68
N PHE A 147 10.07 -3.54 -6.48
CA PHE A 147 9.79 -2.12 -6.57
C PHE A 147 9.23 -1.53 -5.28
N MET A 148 8.31 -2.22 -4.59
CA MET A 148 7.67 -1.73 -3.37
C MET A 148 8.62 -1.66 -2.18
N GLU A 149 9.60 -2.57 -2.10
CA GLU A 149 10.46 -2.73 -0.91
C GLU A 149 9.61 -2.75 0.38
N ASP A 150 9.95 -1.89 1.34
CA ASP A 150 9.24 -1.61 2.59
C ASP A 150 8.41 -0.31 2.55
N ALA A 151 8.27 0.29 1.37
CA ALA A 151 7.49 1.51 1.18
C ALA A 151 6.04 1.33 1.62
N ILE A 152 5.38 2.42 2.00
CA ILE A 152 3.94 2.39 2.31
C ILE A 152 3.19 2.09 1.02
N PHE A 153 2.36 1.05 1.04
CA PHE A 153 1.41 0.73 -0.02
C PHE A 153 0.31 1.79 -0.02
N VAL A 154 0.19 2.53 -1.12
CA VAL A 154 -0.82 3.57 -1.31
C VAL A 154 -1.67 3.22 -2.52
N ALA A 155 -2.99 3.36 -2.41
CA ALA A 155 -3.90 3.25 -3.56
C ALA A 155 -5.17 4.07 -3.33
N HIS A 156 -5.89 4.35 -4.42
CA HIS A 156 -7.17 5.03 -4.36
C HIS A 156 -8.29 4.00 -4.22
N ASN A 157 -8.99 3.97 -3.07
CA ASN A 157 -9.79 2.82 -2.65
C ASN A 157 -8.94 1.56 -2.40
N ALA A 158 -7.86 1.73 -1.63
CA ALA A 158 -6.79 0.74 -1.47
C ALA A 158 -7.20 -0.68 -1.07
N ASP A 159 -8.39 -0.89 -0.51
CA ASP A 159 -8.88 -2.23 -0.20
C ASP A 159 -9.03 -3.10 -1.45
N PHE A 160 -9.41 -2.50 -2.59
CA PHE A 160 -9.55 -3.23 -3.86
C PHE A 160 -8.20 -3.76 -4.34
N ASP A 161 -7.25 -2.87 -4.60
CA ASP A 161 -5.91 -3.18 -5.12
C ASP A 161 -5.15 -4.09 -4.17
N TYR A 162 -5.16 -3.76 -2.87
CA TYR A 162 -4.47 -4.54 -1.85
C TYR A 162 -5.02 -5.97 -1.77
N THR A 163 -6.34 -6.15 -1.82
CA THR A 163 -6.93 -7.51 -1.73
C THR A 163 -6.62 -8.33 -2.98
N PHE A 164 -6.68 -7.72 -4.17
CA PHE A 164 -6.33 -8.37 -5.43
C PHE A 164 -4.86 -8.78 -5.48
N LEU A 165 -3.96 -7.86 -5.16
CA LEU A 165 -2.53 -8.11 -5.15
C LEU A 165 -2.17 -9.11 -4.07
N ASN A 166 -2.65 -8.95 -2.83
CA ASN A 166 -2.33 -9.88 -1.74
C ASN A 166 -2.78 -11.31 -2.04
N ALA A 167 -3.98 -11.49 -2.62
CA ALA A 167 -4.44 -12.82 -3.07
C ALA A 167 -3.56 -13.39 -4.18
N SER A 168 -3.07 -12.53 -5.08
CA SER A 168 -2.16 -12.93 -6.16
C SER A 168 -0.77 -13.30 -5.64
N PHE A 169 -0.19 -12.51 -4.74
CA PHE A 169 1.08 -12.81 -4.07
C PHE A 169 1.01 -14.17 -3.34
N GLU A 170 -0.07 -14.41 -2.59
CA GLU A 170 -0.28 -15.68 -1.90
C GLU A 170 -0.41 -16.87 -2.88
N ARG A 171 -1.20 -16.71 -3.95
CA ARG A 171 -1.38 -17.75 -4.99
C ARG A 171 -0.06 -18.18 -5.64
N PHE A 172 0.88 -17.25 -5.80
CA PHE A 172 2.18 -17.54 -6.43
C PHE A 172 3.30 -17.85 -5.42
N GLY A 173 2.99 -18.00 -4.13
CA GLY A 173 3.96 -18.34 -3.09
C GLY A 173 4.94 -17.21 -2.76
N LEU A 174 4.53 -15.96 -2.95
CA LEU A 174 5.34 -14.75 -2.73
C LEU A 174 5.05 -14.08 -1.37
N GLY A 175 4.42 -14.81 -0.44
CA GLY A 175 3.99 -14.30 0.86
C GLY A 175 2.80 -13.33 0.79
N ASN A 176 2.41 -12.77 1.94
CA ASN A 176 1.43 -11.69 1.99
C ASN A 176 2.12 -10.31 1.82
N ILE A 177 1.35 -9.27 1.55
CA ILE A 177 1.83 -7.88 1.56
C ILE A 177 1.92 -7.39 3.02
N GLY A 178 3.14 -7.29 3.54
CA GLY A 178 3.46 -6.73 4.85
C GLY A 178 3.58 -5.20 4.86
N ASN A 179 3.65 -4.56 3.69
CA ASN A 179 3.72 -3.11 3.57
C ASN A 179 2.55 -2.42 4.31
N PRO A 180 2.80 -1.36 5.09
CA PRO A 180 1.73 -0.58 5.69
C PRO A 180 0.82 0.01 4.61
N LYS A 181 -0.50 -0.06 4.83
CA LYS A 181 -1.52 0.36 3.85
C LYS A 181 -2.12 1.73 4.18
N LEU A 182 -2.09 2.63 3.21
CA LEU A 182 -2.75 3.94 3.20
C LEU A 182 -3.73 4.06 2.02
N CYS A 183 -4.94 4.54 2.29
CA CYS A 183 -5.95 4.80 1.27
C CYS A 183 -6.07 6.32 1.04
N THR A 184 -5.93 6.77 -0.21
CA THR A 184 -6.00 8.20 -0.51
C THR A 184 -7.40 8.78 -0.30
N ILE A 185 -8.46 7.97 -0.40
CA ILE A 185 -9.84 8.39 -0.06
C ILE A 185 -9.95 8.71 1.43
N ASP A 186 -9.43 7.82 2.28
CA ASP A 186 -9.47 8.02 3.72
C ASP A 186 -8.63 9.22 4.12
N LEU A 187 -7.47 9.39 3.50
CA LEU A 187 -6.64 10.57 3.72
C LEU A 187 -7.34 11.86 3.24
N ALA A 188 -7.87 11.90 2.03
CA ALA A 188 -8.56 13.07 1.46
C ALA A 188 -9.74 13.53 2.32
N ARG A 189 -10.59 12.60 2.77
CA ARG A 189 -11.73 12.89 3.68
C ARG A 189 -11.31 13.55 4.99
N ARG A 190 -10.03 13.48 5.33
CA ARG A 190 -9.46 13.96 6.59
C ARG A 190 -8.77 15.31 6.44
N THR A 191 -8.46 15.72 5.23
CA THR A 191 -7.55 16.82 4.89
C THR A 191 -8.24 17.92 4.11
N PHE A 192 -9.23 17.62 3.28
CA PHE A 192 -10.02 18.63 2.57
C PHE A 192 -11.48 18.21 2.36
N GLU A 193 -12.34 19.18 2.11
CA GLU A 193 -13.75 18.94 1.80
C GLU A 193 -13.96 18.73 0.30
N SER A 194 -14.77 17.74 -0.06
CA SER A 194 -15.18 17.44 -1.42
C SER A 194 -16.57 16.79 -1.41
N GLU A 195 -17.37 17.01 -2.45
CA GLU A 195 -18.69 16.37 -2.57
C GLU A 195 -18.55 14.86 -2.78
N ARG A 196 -17.54 14.45 -3.55
CA ARG A 196 -17.22 13.04 -3.83
C ARG A 196 -15.71 12.83 -3.77
N TYR A 197 -15.30 11.63 -3.40
CA TYR A 197 -13.89 11.29 -3.24
C TYR A 197 -13.40 10.23 -4.22
N GLY A 198 -14.19 9.89 -5.25
CA GLY A 198 -13.73 8.98 -6.30
C GLY A 198 -12.69 9.67 -7.19
N LEU A 199 -11.71 8.90 -7.69
CA LEU A 199 -10.54 9.43 -8.38
C LEU A 199 -10.90 10.35 -9.54
N ALA A 200 -11.80 9.91 -10.43
CA ALA A 200 -12.25 10.72 -11.57
C ALA A 200 -12.84 12.09 -11.15
N TYR A 201 -13.59 12.14 -10.05
CA TYR A 201 -14.15 13.39 -9.54
C TYR A 201 -13.06 14.28 -8.91
N LEU A 202 -12.12 13.69 -8.17
CA LEU A 202 -11.01 14.45 -7.58
C LEU A 202 -10.03 14.96 -8.64
N ILE A 203 -9.85 14.23 -9.74
CA ILE A 203 -9.03 14.70 -10.86
C ILE A 203 -9.59 16.00 -11.43
N ASP A 204 -10.88 16.03 -11.72
CA ASP A 204 -11.57 17.21 -12.25
C ASP A 204 -11.56 18.38 -11.25
N THR A 205 -11.96 18.11 -10.00
CA THR A 205 -12.08 19.18 -8.98
C THR A 205 -10.74 19.75 -8.51
N LEU A 206 -9.65 18.99 -8.60
CA LEU A 206 -8.30 19.45 -8.25
C LEU A 206 -7.50 19.94 -9.47
N ASP A 207 -8.11 20.01 -10.66
CA ASP A 207 -7.45 20.37 -11.93
C ASP A 207 -6.16 19.54 -12.18
N ILE A 208 -6.22 18.25 -11.85
CA ILE A 208 -5.11 17.33 -12.05
C ILE A 208 -5.02 17.02 -13.55
N LYS A 209 -3.97 17.53 -14.20
CA LYS A 209 -3.67 17.17 -15.59
C LYS A 209 -3.36 15.68 -15.71
N THR A 210 -4.14 14.99 -16.55
CA THR A 210 -4.00 13.58 -16.88
C THR A 210 -3.65 13.40 -18.36
N ALA A 211 -2.88 12.37 -18.69
CA ALA A 211 -2.58 12.02 -20.07
C ALA A 211 -3.68 11.09 -20.65
N THR A 212 -4.11 10.10 -19.87
CA THR A 212 -5.12 9.10 -20.27
C THR A 212 -5.83 8.57 -19.01
N HIS A 213 -7.16 8.57 -18.98
CA HIS A 213 -7.92 7.94 -17.89
C HIS A 213 -8.05 6.42 -18.13
N HIS A 214 -8.14 5.61 -17.05
CA HIS A 214 -8.26 4.14 -17.09
C HIS A 214 -7.01 3.42 -17.62
N ARG A 215 -5.86 3.94 -17.23
CA ARG A 215 -4.57 3.28 -17.41
C ARG A 215 -3.91 3.26 -16.06
N ALA A 216 -3.51 2.08 -15.60
CA ALA A 216 -3.08 1.88 -14.22
C ALA A 216 -1.98 2.87 -13.81
N PHE A 217 -0.99 3.12 -14.67
CA PHE A 217 0.09 4.06 -14.35
C PHE A 217 -0.41 5.51 -14.21
N SER A 218 -1.30 5.94 -15.11
CA SER A 218 -1.87 7.28 -15.08
C SER A 218 -2.73 7.50 -13.83
N ASP A 219 -3.54 6.49 -13.47
CA ASP A 219 -4.39 6.55 -12.29
C ASP A 219 -3.57 6.51 -10.98
N ALA A 220 -2.46 5.75 -10.94
CA ALA A 220 -1.49 5.81 -9.83
C ALA A 220 -0.86 7.21 -9.68
N VAL A 221 -0.47 7.87 -10.78
CA VAL A 221 0.03 9.26 -10.76
C VAL A 221 -1.04 10.24 -10.28
N CYS A 222 -2.30 10.04 -10.65
CA CYS A 222 -3.39 10.87 -10.17
C CYS A 222 -3.65 10.67 -8.68
N ALA A 223 -3.64 9.43 -8.21
CA ALA A 223 -3.75 9.10 -6.79
C ALA A 223 -2.60 9.71 -5.98
N ALA A 224 -1.38 9.73 -6.53
CA ALA A 224 -0.23 10.41 -5.95
C ALA A 224 -0.47 11.92 -5.76
N LYS A 225 -1.03 12.60 -6.77
CA LYS A 225 -1.40 14.03 -6.67
C LYS A 225 -2.51 14.29 -5.65
N VAL A 226 -3.51 13.39 -5.55
CA VAL A 226 -4.53 13.48 -4.49
C VAL A 226 -3.90 13.33 -3.10
N MET A 227 -2.92 12.42 -2.97
CA MET A 227 -2.15 12.26 -1.73
C MET A 227 -1.33 13.52 -1.42
N GLU A 228 -0.57 14.05 -2.37
CA GLU A 228 0.20 15.29 -2.25
C GLU A 228 -0.68 16.44 -1.75
N LYS A 229 -1.85 16.64 -2.40
CA LYS A 229 -2.82 17.64 -1.97
C LYS A 229 -3.31 17.43 -0.54
N SER A 230 -3.48 16.17 -0.13
CA SER A 230 -3.88 15.84 1.23
C SER A 230 -2.78 16.14 2.25
N LEU A 231 -1.51 15.99 1.87
CA LEU A 231 -0.39 16.24 2.78
C LEU A 231 -0.25 17.73 3.14
N GLU A 232 -0.69 18.65 2.28
CA GLU A 232 -0.65 20.11 2.52
C GLU A 232 -1.39 20.56 3.80
N THR A 233 -2.41 19.82 4.24
CA THR A 233 -3.27 20.20 5.37
C THR A 233 -3.16 19.25 6.56
N ILE A 234 -2.07 18.49 6.62
CA ILE A 234 -1.80 17.58 7.74
C ILE A 234 -1.60 18.38 9.03
N PRO A 235 -2.26 17.99 10.15
CA PRO A 235 -2.07 18.66 11.42
C PRO A 235 -0.62 18.54 11.93
N GLN A 236 -0.11 19.58 12.58
CA GLN A 236 1.26 19.64 13.14
C GLN A 236 1.62 18.52 14.13
N TYR A 237 0.64 17.82 14.71
CA TYR A 237 0.90 16.70 15.61
C TYR A 237 1.24 15.40 14.87
N VAL A 238 0.95 15.31 13.57
CA VAL A 238 1.33 14.18 12.72
C VAL A 238 2.74 14.48 12.21
N ARG A 239 3.70 13.71 12.72
CA ARG A 239 5.12 13.87 12.40
C ARG A 239 5.69 12.63 11.75
N THR A 240 5.27 11.44 12.20
CA THR A 240 5.80 10.17 11.70
C THR A 240 4.87 9.52 10.67
N ALA A 241 5.43 8.63 9.86
CA ALA A 241 4.65 7.87 8.89
C ALA A 241 3.56 7.02 9.56
N ASP A 242 3.82 6.45 10.74
CA ASP A 242 2.81 5.72 11.51
C ASP A 242 1.69 6.63 12.04
N GLU A 243 2.01 7.85 12.47
CA GLU A 243 1.00 8.83 12.86
C GLU A 243 0.11 9.24 11.68
N LEU A 244 0.67 9.35 10.47
CA LEU A 244 -0.11 9.60 9.25
C LEU A 244 -1.05 8.43 8.94
N LEU A 245 -0.56 7.19 9.06
CA LEU A 245 -1.36 5.98 8.88
C LEU A 245 -2.51 5.89 9.90
N GLN A 246 -2.27 6.27 11.15
CA GLN A 246 -3.32 6.35 12.17
C GLN A 246 -4.29 7.52 11.90
N PHE A 247 -3.77 8.66 11.46
CA PHE A 247 -4.57 9.84 11.14
C PHE A 247 -5.58 9.56 10.04
N SER A 248 -5.19 8.89 8.95
CA SER A 248 -6.09 8.56 7.84
C SER A 248 -7.26 7.68 8.28
N LYS A 249 -7.05 6.77 9.23
CA LYS A 249 -8.06 5.78 9.68
C LYS A 249 -8.92 6.22 10.86
N SER A 250 -8.51 7.22 11.64
CA SER A 250 -9.21 7.53 12.89
C SER A 250 -10.63 8.07 12.63
N SER A 251 -11.53 7.92 13.60
CA SER A 251 -12.87 8.54 13.51
C SER A 251 -12.81 10.04 13.84
N LYS A 252 -13.82 10.83 13.41
CA LYS A 252 -13.95 12.24 13.84
C LYS A 252 -14.02 12.39 15.37
N LYS A 253 -14.58 11.40 16.08
CA LYS A 253 -14.77 11.40 17.55
C LYS A 253 -13.46 11.27 18.32
N GLU A 254 -12.59 10.35 17.90
CA GLU A 254 -11.29 10.12 18.56
C GLU A 254 -10.34 11.33 18.43
N ARG A 255 -10.51 12.13 17.38
CA ARG A 255 -9.71 13.35 17.14
C ARG A 255 -9.97 14.43 18.18
N ARG A 256 -11.24 14.68 18.52
CA ARG A 256 -11.60 15.74 19.48
C ARG A 256 -10.93 15.47 20.83
N LEU A 257 -10.93 14.21 21.25
CA LEU A 257 -10.28 13.76 22.47
C LEU A 257 -8.75 13.88 22.44
N LYS A 258 -8.08 13.68 21.28
CA LYS A 258 -6.63 13.90 21.15
C LYS A 258 -6.28 15.39 21.09
N LYS A 259 -7.10 16.21 20.42
CA LYS A 259 -6.90 17.67 20.32
C LYS A 259 -7.17 18.41 21.63
N GLU A 260 -8.01 17.86 22.51
CA GLU A 260 -8.24 18.37 23.87
C GLU A 260 -7.14 17.93 24.86
N LYS A 261 -6.25 17.00 24.48
CA LYS A 261 -5.17 16.45 25.32
C LYS A 261 -3.77 16.97 24.96
N ASN A 262 -3.63 17.66 23.83
CA ASN A 262 -2.40 18.33 23.37
C ASN A 262 -2.62 19.84 23.38
#